data_AF-A0A9E2X794-F1
#
_entry.id   AF-A0A9E2X794-F1
#
_cell.length_a   1.000
_cell.length_b   1.000
_cell.length_c   1.000
_cell.angle_alpha   90.00
_cell.angle_beta   90.00
_cell.angle_gamma   90.00
#
_symmetry.space_group_name_H-M   'P 1'
#
loop_
_entity.id
_entity.type
_entity.pdbx_description
1 polymer ?
#
loop_
_entity_poly.entity_id
_entity_poly.type
_entity_poly.pdbx_seq_one_letter_code
_entity_poly.pdbx_strand_id
1 'polypeptide(L)'
;VASSLIYLNSHARDFAVPELRKYLDLYVRGSGGVSAVERVKLMKLLWDSVGTEFGARHELYEVNYSGSHEEIRRFALLGAVASGQYERWKSFADNCMAEYDLDGWRVPDLVNPDDVSVLGRKQG
;
A
#
# COMPACT_ATOMS: atom_id res chain seq x y z
N VAL A 1 -7.87 -15.64 -5.01
CA VAL A 1 -8.12 -15.50 -6.47
C VAL A 1 -6.77 -15.64 -7.15
N ALA A 2 -6.63 -16.56 -8.11
CA ALA A 2 -5.37 -16.81 -8.81
C ALA A 2 -5.69 -17.45 -10.18
N SER A 3 -5.58 -18.77 -10.29
CA SER A 3 -5.86 -19.53 -11.53
C SER A 3 -7.27 -19.32 -12.10
N SER A 4 -8.24 -18.89 -11.30
CA SER A 4 -9.62 -18.64 -11.72
C SER A 4 -9.77 -17.58 -12.81
N LEU A 5 -8.81 -16.65 -12.95
CA LEU A 5 -8.86 -15.60 -13.97
C LEU A 5 -8.37 -16.06 -15.34
N ILE A 6 -7.62 -17.17 -15.41
CA ILE A 6 -7.16 -17.77 -16.67
C ILE A 6 -7.92 -19.06 -17.01
N TYR A 7 -8.55 -19.71 -16.02
CA TYR A 7 -9.41 -20.87 -16.23
C TYR A 7 -10.83 -20.46 -16.62
N LEU A 8 -10.95 -19.88 -17.83
CA LEU A 8 -12.18 -19.39 -18.42
C LEU A 8 -12.27 -19.85 -19.88
N ASN A 9 -13.49 -20.08 -20.36
CA ASN A 9 -13.70 -20.33 -21.78
C ASN A 9 -13.51 -19.04 -22.61
N SER A 10 -13.33 -19.21 -23.91
CA SER A 10 -12.92 -18.11 -24.79
C SER A 10 -14.01 -17.06 -24.93
N HIS A 11 -15.24 -17.48 -25.24
CA HIS A 11 -16.33 -16.58 -25.63
C HIS A 11 -17.69 -17.04 -25.10
N ALA A 12 -18.63 -16.11 -24.92
CA ALA A 12 -20.00 -16.45 -24.51
C ALA A 12 -20.70 -17.47 -25.45
N ARG A 13 -20.24 -17.57 -26.70
CA ARG A 13 -20.73 -18.53 -27.70
C ARG A 13 -20.44 -19.98 -27.31
N ASP A 14 -19.41 -20.24 -26.51
CA ASP A 14 -19.07 -21.59 -26.05
C ASP A 14 -20.20 -22.20 -25.21
N PHE A 15 -20.99 -21.38 -24.51
CA PHE A 15 -22.17 -21.83 -23.75
C PHE A 15 -23.39 -22.17 -24.63
N ALA A 16 -23.38 -21.77 -25.90
CA ALA A 16 -24.43 -22.09 -26.86
C ALA A 16 -24.11 -23.33 -27.72
N VAL A 17 -22.86 -23.82 -27.67
CA VAL A 17 -22.41 -25.03 -28.37
C VAL A 17 -22.70 -26.25 -27.48
N PRO A 18 -23.66 -27.13 -27.81
CA PRO A 18 -24.07 -28.24 -26.93
C PRO A 18 -22.91 -29.16 -26.53
N GLU A 19 -21.97 -29.38 -27.44
CA GLU A 19 -20.79 -30.23 -27.24
C GLU A 19 -19.84 -29.67 -26.18
N LEU A 20 -19.75 -28.34 -26.05
CA LEU A 20 -18.93 -27.64 -25.05
C LEU A 20 -19.71 -27.41 -23.76
N ARG A 21 -21.00 -27.09 -23.87
CA ARG A 21 -21.86 -26.72 -22.74
C ARG A 21 -21.82 -27.73 -21.60
N LYS A 22 -21.91 -29.02 -21.94
CA LYS A 22 -21.85 -30.13 -20.96
C LYS A 22 -20.57 -30.11 -20.11
N TYR A 23 -19.44 -29.70 -20.69
CA TYR A 23 -18.16 -29.65 -19.98
C TYR A 23 -18.01 -28.36 -19.17
N LEU A 24 -18.51 -27.24 -19.69
CA LEU A 24 -18.50 -25.97 -18.96
C LEU A 24 -19.34 -26.06 -17.68
N ASP A 25 -20.55 -26.62 -17.77
CA ASP A 25 -21.42 -26.80 -16.60
C ASP A 25 -20.84 -27.76 -15.55
N LEU A 26 -20.07 -28.77 -15.97
CA LEU A 26 -19.47 -29.75 -15.07
C LEU A 26 -18.18 -29.24 -14.40
N TYR A 27 -17.25 -28.70 -15.20
CA TYR A 27 -15.88 -28.40 -14.76
C TYR A 27 -15.63 -26.93 -14.43
N VAL A 28 -16.45 -26.01 -14.96
CA VAL A 28 -16.30 -24.57 -14.77
C VAL A 28 -17.43 -24.02 -13.89
N ARG A 29 -18.07 -24.85 -13.07
CA ARG A 29 -19.04 -24.40 -12.06
C ARG A 29 -18.37 -23.62 -10.92
N GLY A 30 -19.15 -22.76 -10.27
CA GLY A 30 -18.72 -22.10 -9.05
C GLY A 30 -18.86 -23.00 -7.81
N SER A 31 -18.21 -22.58 -6.73
CA SER A 31 -18.40 -23.18 -5.40
C SER A 31 -19.80 -22.85 -4.87
N GLY A 32 -20.30 -23.66 -3.93
CA GLY A 32 -21.58 -23.38 -3.27
C GLY A 32 -22.82 -23.45 -4.18
N GLY A 33 -22.77 -24.23 -5.27
CA GLY A 33 -23.89 -24.40 -6.19
C GLY A 33 -24.03 -23.32 -7.27
N VAL A 34 -23.09 -22.38 -7.36
CA VAL A 34 -23.08 -21.34 -8.39
C VAL A 34 -22.89 -21.96 -9.79
N SER A 35 -23.70 -21.52 -10.75
CA SER A 35 -23.64 -22.03 -12.12
C SER A 35 -22.33 -21.64 -12.83
N ALA A 36 -21.97 -22.37 -13.89
CA ALA A 36 -20.80 -22.03 -14.70
C ALA A 36 -20.94 -20.66 -15.37
N VAL A 37 -22.15 -20.32 -15.83
CA VAL A 37 -22.44 -19.01 -16.44
C VAL A 37 -22.18 -17.87 -15.46
N GLU A 38 -22.70 -17.97 -14.23
CA GLU A 38 -22.50 -16.93 -13.20
C GLU A 38 -21.04 -16.80 -12.79
N ARG A 39 -20.35 -17.93 -12.59
CA ARG A 39 -18.91 -17.93 -12.28
C ARG A 39 -18.12 -17.25 -13.39
N VAL A 40 -18.29 -17.68 -14.65
CA VAL A 40 -17.51 -17.13 -15.78
C VAL A 40 -17.83 -15.65 -15.98
N LYS A 41 -19.09 -15.24 -15.85
CA LYS A 41 -19.49 -13.84 -15.94
C LYS A 41 -18.76 -12.98 -14.91
N LEU A 42 -18.75 -13.40 -13.64
CA LEU A 42 -18.05 -12.68 -12.58
C LEU A 42 -16.53 -12.65 -12.80
N MET A 43 -15.92 -13.78 -13.16
CA MET A 43 -14.48 -13.85 -13.35
C MET A 43 -14.00 -13.07 -14.59
N LYS A 44 -14.77 -13.06 -15.69
CA LYS A 44 -14.46 -12.21 -16.86
C LYS A 44 -14.60 -10.72 -16.53
N LEU A 45 -15.61 -10.32 -15.77
CA LEU A 45 -15.73 -8.94 -15.27
C LEU A 45 -14.51 -8.54 -14.44
N LEU A 46 -14.07 -9.40 -13.53
CA LEU A 46 -12.89 -9.15 -12.72
C LEU A 46 -11.62 -9.09 -13.58
N TRP A 47 -11.45 -10.00 -14.53
CA TRP A 47 -10.31 -9.98 -15.47
C TRP A 47 -10.29 -8.70 -16.30
N ASP A 48 -11.44 -8.23 -16.79
CA ASP A 48 -11.51 -6.98 -17.55
C ASP A 48 -11.17 -5.74 -16.70
N SER A 49 -11.40 -5.83 -15.39
CA SER A 49 -11.07 -4.76 -14.45
C SER A 49 -9.58 -4.67 -14.09
N VAL A 50 -8.77 -5.71 -14.37
CA VAL A 50 -7.38 -5.78 -13.89
C VAL A 50 -6.34 -6.28 -14.90
N GLY A 51 -6.71 -7.16 -15.83
CA GLY A 51 -5.77 -7.93 -16.64
C GLY A 51 -5.94 -7.82 -18.15
N THR A 52 -7.04 -7.24 -18.63
CA THR A 52 -7.16 -6.87 -20.05
C THR A 52 -6.35 -5.60 -20.33
N GLU A 53 -6.18 -5.26 -21.60
CA GLU A 53 -5.55 -3.99 -21.99
C GLU A 53 -6.27 -2.78 -21.37
N PHE A 54 -7.60 -2.84 -21.22
CA PHE A 54 -8.38 -1.83 -20.52
C PHE A 54 -8.00 -1.74 -19.04
N GLY A 55 -7.99 -2.87 -18.32
CA GLY A 55 -7.57 -2.93 -16.91
C GLY A 55 -6.12 -2.47 -16.70
N ALA A 56 -5.19 -2.93 -17.54
CA ALA A 56 -3.77 -2.58 -17.48
C ALA A 56 -3.53 -1.09 -17.81
N ARG A 57 -4.27 -0.52 -18.76
CA ARG A 57 -4.30 0.94 -18.96
C ARG A 57 -4.74 1.59 -17.64
N HIS A 58 -5.85 1.15 -17.07
CA HIS A 58 -6.36 1.74 -15.82
C HIS A 58 -5.32 1.68 -14.70
N GLU A 59 -4.59 0.58 -14.55
CA GLU A 59 -3.44 0.50 -13.63
C GLU A 59 -2.38 1.56 -13.95
N LEU A 60 -1.93 1.65 -15.20
CA LEU A 60 -0.94 2.65 -15.63
C LEU A 60 -1.40 4.08 -15.33
N TYR A 61 -2.70 4.35 -15.52
CA TYR A 61 -3.33 5.62 -15.21
C TYR A 61 -3.30 5.89 -13.71
N GLU A 62 -3.84 5.01 -12.86
CA GLU A 62 -3.90 5.25 -11.40
C GLU A 62 -2.52 5.43 -10.78
N VAL A 63 -1.49 4.76 -11.29
CA VAL A 63 -0.12 4.88 -10.79
C VAL A 63 0.52 6.24 -11.14
N ASN A 64 0.20 6.82 -12.29
CA ASN A 64 0.96 7.96 -12.83
C ASN A 64 0.13 9.22 -13.11
N TYR A 65 -1.19 9.17 -12.96
CA TYR A 65 -2.08 10.26 -13.36
C TYR A 65 -1.74 11.57 -12.65
N SER A 66 -1.47 11.52 -11.34
CA SER A 66 -1.15 12.70 -10.54
C SER A 66 0.33 13.11 -10.57
N GLY A 67 1.14 12.51 -11.44
CA GLY A 67 2.55 12.79 -11.60
C GLY A 67 3.43 11.56 -11.37
N SER A 68 4.73 11.74 -11.59
CA SER A 68 5.69 10.66 -11.35
C SER A 68 5.76 10.29 -9.87
N HIS A 69 6.15 9.05 -9.59
CA HIS A 69 6.29 8.51 -8.24
C HIS A 69 7.19 9.36 -7.31
N GLU A 70 8.19 10.05 -7.87
CA GLU A 70 9.03 10.98 -7.13
C GLU A 70 8.35 12.32 -6.90
N GLU A 71 7.67 12.83 -7.91
CA GLU A 71 7.05 14.16 -7.89
C GLU A 71 5.91 14.25 -6.88
N ILE A 72 5.06 13.24 -6.79
CA ILE A 72 3.99 13.20 -5.77
C ILE A 72 4.54 13.27 -4.34
N ARG A 73 5.73 12.69 -4.08
CA ARG A 73 6.41 12.75 -2.78
C ARG A 73 7.06 14.09 -2.54
N ARG A 74 7.67 14.67 -3.58
CA ARG A 74 8.19 16.04 -3.52
C ARG A 74 7.06 17.01 -3.18
N PHE A 75 5.88 16.89 -3.79
CA PHE A 75 4.74 17.73 -3.43
C PHE A 75 4.29 17.57 -1.99
N ALA A 76 4.27 16.33 -1.45
CA ALA A 76 3.96 16.12 -0.03
C ALA A 76 4.96 16.85 0.89
N LEU A 77 6.27 16.74 0.60
CA LEU A 77 7.32 17.44 1.35
C LEU A 77 7.18 18.96 1.22
N LEU A 78 7.07 19.47 -0.02
CA LEU A 78 6.96 20.90 -0.28
C LEU A 78 5.67 21.50 0.32
N GLY A 79 4.58 20.74 0.33
CA GLY A 79 3.35 21.11 1.03
C GLY A 79 3.56 21.22 2.55
N ALA A 80 4.30 20.29 3.15
CA ALA A 80 4.66 20.36 4.58
C ALA A 80 5.58 21.56 4.90
N VAL A 81 6.51 21.89 4.00
CA VAL A 81 7.36 23.09 4.12
C VAL A 81 6.53 24.36 4.00
N ALA A 82 5.71 24.49 2.95
CA ALA A 82 4.90 25.66 2.68
C ALA A 82 3.84 25.92 3.76
N SER A 83 3.30 24.85 4.38
CA SER A 83 2.34 24.96 5.48
C SER A 83 2.98 25.19 6.86
N GLY A 84 4.32 25.24 6.96
CA GLY A 84 5.05 25.38 8.23
C GLY A 84 5.05 24.13 9.12
N GLN A 85 4.45 23.03 8.66
CA GLN A 85 4.45 21.76 9.41
C GLN A 85 5.86 21.18 9.55
N TYR A 86 6.68 21.31 8.50
CA TYR A 86 8.08 20.90 8.52
C TYR A 86 8.84 21.55 9.68
N GLU A 87 8.74 22.89 9.82
CA GLU A 87 9.42 23.62 10.90
C GLU A 87 8.88 23.25 12.28
N ARG A 88 7.56 23.02 12.40
CA ARG A 88 6.97 22.53 13.66
C ARG A 88 7.54 21.17 14.07
N TRP A 89 7.63 20.22 13.14
CA TRP A 89 8.17 18.88 13.43
C TRP A 89 9.66 18.93 13.75
N LYS A 90 10.41 19.74 13.00
CA LYS A 90 11.83 19.96 13.28
C LYS A 90 12.03 20.59 14.66
N SER A 91 11.29 21.65 14.99
CA SER A 91 11.36 22.29 16.30
C SER A 91 11.00 21.36 17.44
N PHE A 92 10.07 20.42 17.24
CA PHE A 92 9.77 19.39 18.24
C PHE A 92 10.99 18.50 18.54
N ALA A 93 11.73 18.10 17.51
CA ALA A 93 12.99 17.36 17.69
C ALA A 93 14.09 18.25 18.29
N ASP A 94 14.21 19.50 17.83
CA ASP A 94 15.20 20.46 18.35
C ASP A 94 14.99 20.73 19.85
N ASN A 95 13.74 20.84 20.31
CA ASN A 95 13.41 21.02 21.71
C ASN A 95 13.89 19.83 22.56
N CYS A 96 13.65 18.59 22.11
CA CYS A 96 14.17 17.40 22.78
C CYS A 96 15.70 17.38 22.84
N MET A 97 16.38 17.72 21.74
CA MET A 97 17.85 17.78 21.70
C MET A 97 18.42 18.91 22.57
N ALA A 98 17.64 19.96 22.83
CA ALA A 98 18.08 21.08 23.67
C ALA A 98 18.07 20.75 25.17
N GLU A 99 17.35 19.71 25.60
CA GLU A 99 17.22 19.34 27.01
C GLU A 99 18.45 18.61 27.58
N TYR A 100 19.44 18.26 26.75
CA TYR A 100 20.68 17.63 27.18
C TYR A 100 21.90 18.05 26.36
N ASP A 101 23.09 17.76 26.89
CA ASP A 101 24.35 17.83 26.16
C ASP A 101 25.30 16.71 26.60
N LEU A 102 26.61 16.88 26.33
CA LEU A 102 27.63 15.90 26.70
C LEU A 102 27.85 15.79 28.22
N ASP A 103 27.38 16.75 29.00
CA ASP A 103 27.62 16.85 30.45
C ASP A 103 26.37 16.53 31.27
N GLY A 104 25.19 16.41 30.64
CA GLY A 104 23.98 15.86 31.26
C GLY A 104 22.70 16.55 30.80
N TRP A 105 21.64 16.42 31.61
CA TRP A 105 20.38 17.14 31.45
C TRP A 105 20.56 18.63 31.75
N ARG A 106 19.97 19.48 30.91
CA ARG A 106 19.95 20.96 31.04
C ARG A 106 18.67 21.50 31.67
N VAL A 107 17.64 20.67 31.78
CA VAL A 107 16.35 21.01 32.36
C VAL A 107 16.30 20.62 33.85
N PRO A 108 15.61 21.41 34.71
CA PRO A 108 15.67 21.24 36.16
C PRO A 108 14.84 20.07 36.71
N ASP A 109 13.95 19.49 35.91
CA ASP A 109 13.02 18.43 36.28
C ASP A 109 13.57 17.01 36.03
N LEU A 110 14.74 16.88 35.41
CA LEU A 110 15.44 15.62 35.19
C LEU A 110 16.70 15.50 36.05
N VAL A 111 17.00 14.28 36.50
CA VAL A 111 18.12 13.98 37.40
C VAL A 111 19.29 13.41 36.61
N ASN A 112 20.47 14.02 36.77
CA ASN A 112 21.72 13.50 36.18
C ASN A 112 22.13 12.18 36.84
N PRO A 113 22.71 11.23 36.09
CA PRO A 113 23.07 9.91 36.61
C PRO A 113 24.38 9.89 37.43
N ASP A 114 24.80 11.02 37.98
CA ASP A 114 26.07 11.18 38.72
C ASP A 114 26.18 10.24 39.93
N ASP A 115 25.06 9.91 40.56
CA ASP A 115 24.96 9.10 41.77
C ASP A 115 24.89 7.58 41.49
N VAL A 116 24.55 7.20 40.25
CA VAL A 116 24.39 5.80 39.83
C VAL A 116 25.40 5.36 38.77
N SER A 117 26.11 6.29 38.13
CA SER A 117 27.09 5.98 37.09
C SER A 117 28.32 5.26 37.65
N VAL A 118 28.60 4.06 37.14
CA VAL A 118 29.76 3.24 37.53
C VAL A 118 31.08 3.68 36.86
N LEU A 119 31.01 4.60 35.89
CA LEU A 119 32.17 5.08 35.13
C LEU A 119 32.91 6.25 35.83
N GLY A 120 32.42 6.72 36.98
CA GLY A 120 32.96 7.86 37.71
C GLY A 120 32.58 9.21 37.10
N ARG A 121 32.74 10.30 37.87
CA ARG A 121 32.45 11.67 37.41
C ARG A 121 33.49 12.08 36.35
N LYS A 122 33.06 12.66 35.23
CA LYS A 122 33.99 13.28 34.27
C LYS A 122 34.82 14.33 35.03
N GLN A 123 36.14 14.17 35.08
CA GLN A 123 37.05 15.22 35.53
C GLN A 123 37.23 16.20 34.37
N GLY A 124 36.61 17.38 34.48
CA GLY A 124 36.70 18.48 33.53
C GLY A 124 36.15 19.74 34.15
#